data_AF-A0A960LBA0-F1
#
_entry.id   AF-A0A960LBA0-F1
#
_cell.length_a   1.000
_cell.length_b   1.000
_cell.length_c   1.000
_cell.angle_alpha   90.00
_cell.angle_beta   90.00
_cell.angle_gamma   90.00
#
_symmetry.space_group_name_H-M   'P 1'
#
loop_
_entity.id
_entity.type
_entity.pdbx_description
1 polymer ?
#
loop_
_entity_poly.entity_id
_entity_poly.type
_entity_poly.pdbx_seq_one_letter_code
_entity_poly.pdbx_strand_id
1 'polypeptide(L)'
;MMSTNYYAILGVPENATSEQVRSRFLELARQLHPDRFQGAAKAKAEADFQAITEAFNVLSNPARRREHDASLARPAAGSSSGGDDELFRVYMHRGVKAYKERNFSASADNFDRASKIAPDNAKAFFHLALACGQERRWLARSLVAIRRACELDAFNAKYAKLAGKLHAQAGNFDQAEHYYLEAQKWGGEDPSVEEALAEVRKNRKGKSRFFGMAL
;
A
#
# COMPACT_ATOMS: atom_id res chain seq x y z
N MET A 1 -16.23 -1.19 18.59
CA MET A 1 -16.16 -0.65 17.22
C MET A 1 -16.65 -1.73 16.28
N MET A 2 -17.57 -1.41 15.37
CA MET A 2 -18.07 -2.34 14.35
C MET A 2 -16.92 -2.71 13.40
N SER A 3 -16.70 -4.00 13.14
CA SER A 3 -15.75 -4.45 12.12
C SER A 3 -16.20 -3.97 10.75
N THR A 4 -15.26 -3.47 9.94
CA THR A 4 -15.55 -3.01 8.57
C THR A 4 -16.08 -4.18 7.74
N ASN A 5 -17.33 -4.13 7.27
CA ASN A 5 -17.88 -5.17 6.40
C ASN A 5 -17.44 -4.94 4.95
N TYR A 6 -16.44 -5.71 4.49
CA TYR A 6 -15.88 -5.57 3.15
C TYR A 6 -16.83 -6.05 2.05
N TYR A 7 -17.75 -6.96 2.35
CA TYR A 7 -18.80 -7.39 1.42
C TYR A 7 -19.76 -6.23 1.10
N ALA A 8 -20.14 -5.47 2.14
CA ALA A 8 -20.97 -4.28 1.99
C ALA A 8 -20.27 -3.17 1.19
N ILE A 9 -18.96 -2.98 1.38
CA ILE A 9 -18.16 -2.01 0.60
C ILE A 9 -18.17 -2.35 -0.90
N LEU A 10 -18.04 -3.63 -1.26
CA LEU A 10 -18.08 -4.07 -2.66
C LEU A 10 -19.51 -4.28 -3.19
N GLY A 11 -20.54 -4.19 -2.34
CA GLY A 11 -21.93 -4.44 -2.71
C GLY A 11 -22.19 -5.89 -3.16
N VAL A 12 -21.51 -6.86 -2.55
CA VAL A 12 -21.66 -8.30 -2.84
C VAL A 12 -22.20 -9.07 -1.64
N PRO A 13 -22.88 -10.20 -1.83
CA PRO A 13 -23.28 -11.05 -0.71
C PRO A 13 -22.07 -11.77 -0.08
N GLU A 14 -22.18 -12.17 1.20
CA GLU A 14 -21.10 -12.84 1.93
C GLU A 14 -20.68 -14.19 1.30
N ASN A 15 -21.60 -14.85 0.58
CA ASN A 15 -21.33 -16.08 -0.16
C ASN A 15 -20.78 -15.85 -1.59
N ALA A 16 -20.43 -14.61 -1.96
CA ALA A 16 -19.92 -14.30 -3.29
C ALA A 16 -18.66 -15.10 -3.62
N THR A 17 -18.58 -15.60 -4.85
CA THR A 17 -17.39 -16.27 -5.38
C THR A 17 -16.25 -15.26 -5.60
N SER A 18 -15.00 -15.74 -5.66
CA SER A 18 -13.84 -14.88 -5.97
C SER A 18 -13.99 -14.16 -7.32
N GLU A 19 -14.66 -14.79 -8.29
CA GLU A 19 -14.97 -14.19 -9.59
C GLU A 19 -15.97 -13.04 -9.47
N GLN A 20 -17.04 -13.20 -8.68
CA GLN A 20 -18.01 -12.13 -8.42
C GLN A 20 -17.37 -10.95 -7.67
N VAL A 21 -16.54 -11.24 -6.67
CA VAL A 21 -15.76 -10.22 -5.93
C VAL A 21 -14.85 -9.45 -6.90
N ARG A 22 -14.15 -10.15 -7.80
CA ARG A 22 -13.28 -9.53 -8.81
C ARG A 22 -14.06 -8.71 -9.82
N SER A 23 -15.16 -9.23 -10.37
CA SER A 23 -15.99 -8.51 -11.35
C SER A 23 -16.49 -7.20 -10.75
N ARG A 24 -17.02 -7.25 -9.53
CA ARG A 24 -17.56 -6.08 -8.84
C ARG A 24 -16.50 -5.05 -8.50
N PHE A 25 -15.33 -5.48 -8.04
CA PHE A 25 -14.21 -4.58 -7.85
C PHE A 25 -13.84 -3.86 -9.16
N LEU A 26 -13.73 -4.58 -10.28
CA LEU A 26 -13.38 -3.97 -11.57
C LEU A 26 -14.46 -2.99 -12.09
N GLU A 27 -15.73 -3.30 -11.86
CA GLU A 27 -16.85 -2.38 -12.15
C GLU A 27 -16.76 -1.10 -11.32
N LEU A 28 -16.61 -1.23 -10.00
CA LEU A 28 -16.50 -0.10 -9.08
C LEU A 28 -15.25 0.73 -9.36
N ALA A 29 -14.10 0.10 -9.63
CA ALA A 29 -12.86 0.77 -9.96
C ALA A 29 -13.01 1.66 -11.20
N ARG A 30 -13.73 1.22 -12.23
CA ARG A 30 -14.02 2.05 -13.42
C ARG A 30 -14.96 3.21 -13.12
N GLN A 31 -15.90 3.06 -12.18
CA GLN A 31 -16.87 4.09 -11.83
C GLN A 31 -16.29 5.16 -10.89
N LEU A 32 -15.47 4.71 -9.94
CA LEU A 32 -14.91 5.51 -8.86
C LEU A 32 -13.46 5.94 -9.12
N HIS A 33 -12.91 5.67 -10.32
CA HIS A 33 -11.55 6.09 -10.65
C HIS A 33 -11.40 7.60 -10.47
N PRO A 34 -10.36 8.07 -9.74
CA PRO A 34 -10.22 9.48 -9.38
C PRO A 34 -10.13 10.44 -10.58
N ASP A 35 -9.65 9.98 -11.75
CA ASP A 35 -9.61 10.79 -12.99
C ASP A 35 -10.97 11.25 -13.49
N ARG A 36 -12.05 10.59 -13.05
CA ARG A 36 -13.41 10.96 -13.45
C ARG A 36 -13.94 12.16 -12.65
N PHE A 37 -13.17 12.66 -11.69
CA PHE A 37 -13.63 13.64 -10.71
C PHE A 37 -12.63 14.79 -10.56
N GLN A 38 -13.14 15.94 -10.11
CA GLN A 38 -12.34 17.14 -9.85
C GLN A 38 -12.72 17.75 -8.49
N GLY A 39 -11.83 18.57 -7.93
CA GLY A 39 -12.05 19.27 -6.66
C GLY A 39 -12.37 18.31 -5.49
N ALA A 40 -13.34 18.68 -4.65
CA ALA A 40 -13.75 17.88 -3.49
C ALA A 40 -14.27 16.47 -3.87
N ALA A 41 -14.85 16.32 -5.07
CA ALA A 41 -15.32 15.03 -5.55
C ALA A 41 -14.15 14.06 -5.83
N LYS A 42 -12.98 14.57 -6.23
CA LYS A 42 -11.78 13.76 -6.44
C LYS A 42 -11.26 13.16 -5.13
N ALA A 43 -11.16 13.96 -4.08
CA ALA A 43 -10.73 13.48 -2.76
C ALA A 43 -11.67 12.39 -2.21
N LYS A 44 -12.98 12.52 -2.44
CA LYS A 44 -13.95 11.49 -2.10
C LYS A 44 -13.74 10.22 -2.95
N ALA A 45 -13.59 10.36 -4.27
CA ALA A 45 -13.34 9.25 -5.16
C ALA A 45 -12.06 8.49 -4.80
N GLU A 46 -10.99 9.18 -4.41
CA GLU A 46 -9.75 8.56 -3.91
C GLU A 46 -9.99 7.73 -2.64
N ALA A 47 -10.79 8.26 -1.70
CA ALA A 47 -11.12 7.55 -0.47
C ALA A 47 -12.00 6.31 -0.74
N ASP A 48 -13.03 6.46 -1.59
CA ASP A 48 -13.92 5.37 -1.99
C ASP A 48 -13.15 4.30 -2.78
N PHE A 49 -12.27 4.71 -3.70
CA PHE A 49 -11.39 3.83 -4.47
C PHE A 49 -10.44 3.05 -3.57
N GLN A 50 -9.87 3.71 -2.56
CA GLN A 50 -9.03 3.05 -1.56
C GLN A 50 -9.84 2.03 -0.74
N ALA A 51 -11.09 2.34 -0.37
CA ALA A 51 -11.94 1.43 0.39
C ALA A 51 -12.31 0.17 -0.41
N ILE A 52 -12.71 0.31 -1.68
CA ILE A 52 -13.01 -0.86 -2.53
C ILE A 52 -11.76 -1.70 -2.81
N THR A 53 -10.59 -1.06 -2.91
CA THR A 53 -9.30 -1.75 -3.07
C THR A 53 -8.97 -2.58 -1.83
N GLU A 54 -9.10 -1.98 -0.64
CA GLU A 54 -8.87 -2.69 0.63
C GLU A 54 -9.83 -3.88 0.78
N ALA A 55 -11.11 -3.68 0.45
CA ALA A 55 -12.12 -4.74 0.46
C ALA A 55 -11.77 -5.88 -0.51
N PHE A 56 -11.37 -5.55 -1.74
CA PHE A 56 -10.95 -6.54 -2.73
C PHE A 56 -9.73 -7.34 -2.27
N ASN A 57 -8.71 -6.70 -1.69
CA ASN A 57 -7.50 -7.39 -1.22
C ASN A 57 -7.77 -8.39 -0.09
N VAL A 58 -8.74 -8.09 0.78
CA VAL A 58 -9.16 -9.01 1.84
C VAL A 58 -9.97 -10.16 1.25
N LEU A 59 -10.99 -9.85 0.45
CA LEU A 59 -11.96 -10.85 -0.04
C LEU A 59 -11.41 -11.73 -1.17
N SER A 60 -10.41 -11.28 -1.92
CA SER A 60 -9.77 -12.07 -2.99
C SER A 60 -8.74 -13.07 -2.48
N ASN A 61 -8.19 -12.87 -1.27
CA ASN A 61 -7.24 -13.79 -0.65
C ASN A 61 -7.98 -14.77 0.28
N PRO A 62 -7.94 -16.10 0.04
CA PRO A 62 -8.69 -17.07 0.83
C PRO A 62 -8.39 -17.04 2.34
N ALA A 63 -7.12 -16.82 2.72
CA ALA A 63 -6.73 -16.78 4.13
C ALA A 63 -7.29 -15.53 4.82
N ARG A 64 -7.11 -14.35 4.21
CA ARG A 64 -7.61 -13.06 4.74
C ARG A 64 -9.13 -13.00 4.76
N ARG A 65 -9.79 -13.58 3.75
CA ARG A 65 -11.25 -13.71 3.72
C ARG A 65 -11.75 -14.55 4.90
N ARG A 66 -11.12 -15.70 5.16
CA ARG A 66 -11.48 -16.57 6.29
C ARG A 66 -11.36 -15.85 7.64
N GLU A 67 -10.30 -15.07 7.82
CA GLU A 67 -10.12 -14.25 9.04
C GLU A 67 -11.18 -13.16 9.15
N HIS A 68 -11.49 -12.48 8.05
CA HIS A 68 -12.57 -11.50 8.00
C HIS A 68 -13.92 -12.13 8.35
N ASP A 69 -14.26 -13.28 7.77
CA ASP A 69 -15.50 -14.01 8.06
C ASP A 69 -15.57 -14.42 9.53
N ALA A 70 -14.45 -14.91 10.09
CA ALA A 70 -14.36 -15.24 11.51
C ALA A 70 -14.55 -14.02 12.43
N SER A 71 -14.12 -12.83 11.98
CA SER A 71 -14.29 -11.57 12.71
C SER A 71 -15.73 -11.04 12.68
N LEU A 72 -16.50 -11.34 11.62
CA LEU A 72 -17.92 -10.99 11.51
C LEU A 72 -18.80 -11.95 12.34
N ALA A 73 -18.42 -13.23 12.41
CA ALA A 73 -19.20 -14.27 13.09
C ALA A 73 -19.07 -14.27 14.62
N ARG A 74 -18.05 -13.61 15.21
CA ARG A 74 -17.89 -13.53 16.67
C ARG A 74 -18.56 -12.27 17.22
N PRO A 75 -19.55 -12.38 18.14
CA PRO A 75 -19.78 -11.29 19.09
C PRO A 75 -18.50 -11.14 19.92
N ALA A 76 -18.07 -9.92 20.21
CA ALA A 76 -16.81 -9.60 20.88
C ALA A 76 -16.58 -10.45 22.16
N ALA A 77 -15.97 -11.62 22.02
CA ALA A 77 -15.58 -12.53 23.07
C ALA A 77 -14.26 -13.19 22.66
N GLY A 78 -13.23 -12.93 23.47
CA GLY A 78 -11.83 -13.04 23.11
C GLY A 78 -11.41 -14.36 22.47
N SER A 79 -10.86 -14.27 21.27
CA SER A 79 -9.76 -15.16 20.90
C SER A 79 -8.50 -14.69 21.61
N SER A 80 -7.54 -15.59 21.81
CA SER A 80 -6.17 -15.31 22.22
C SER A 80 -5.40 -14.30 21.31
N SER A 81 -6.07 -13.70 20.31
CA SER A 81 -5.61 -12.63 19.41
C SER A 81 -5.66 -11.23 20.04
N GLY A 82 -6.32 -11.06 21.20
CA GLY A 82 -6.46 -9.75 21.83
C GLY A 82 -5.12 -9.09 22.18
N GLY A 83 -4.16 -9.88 22.66
CA GLY A 83 -2.82 -9.40 23.03
C GLY A 83 -1.98 -9.01 21.82
N ASP A 84 -1.96 -9.84 20.78
CA ASP A 84 -1.20 -9.56 19.54
C ASP A 84 -1.81 -8.38 18.79
N ASP A 85 -3.14 -8.28 18.68
CA ASP A 85 -3.81 -7.14 18.06
C ASP A 85 -3.59 -5.83 18.85
N GLU A 86 -3.54 -5.91 20.18
CA GLU A 86 -3.21 -4.77 21.03
C GLU A 86 -1.74 -4.37 20.87
N LEU A 87 -0.81 -5.32 20.91
CA LEU A 87 0.62 -5.07 20.70
C LEU A 87 0.89 -4.48 19.32
N PHE A 88 0.24 -5.01 18.27
CA PHE A 88 0.29 -4.45 16.93
C PHE A 88 -0.13 -2.98 16.94
N ARG A 89 -1.29 -2.66 17.53
CA ARG A 89 -1.79 -1.28 17.65
C ARG A 89 -0.83 -0.38 18.41
N VAL A 90 -0.25 -0.87 19.51
CA VAL A 90 0.74 -0.14 20.32
C VAL A 90 1.98 0.17 19.50
N TYR A 91 2.56 -0.81 18.80
CA TYR A 91 3.74 -0.61 17.97
C TYR A 91 3.46 0.31 16.77
N MET A 92 2.31 0.15 16.11
CA MET A 92 1.90 1.07 15.04
C MET A 92 1.79 2.52 15.54
N HIS A 93 1.15 2.73 16.70
CA HIS A 93 1.00 4.05 17.29
C HIS A 93 2.36 4.68 17.67
N ARG A 94 3.21 3.91 18.36
CA ARG A 94 4.56 4.36 18.75
C ARG A 94 5.44 4.65 17.53
N GLY A 95 5.36 3.82 16.50
CA GLY A 95 6.09 4.02 15.24
C GLY A 95 5.68 5.31 14.54
N VAL A 96 4.37 5.59 14.47
CA VAL A 96 3.84 6.84 13.90
C VAL A 96 4.26 8.05 14.73
N LYS A 97 4.21 7.97 16.06
CA LYS A 97 4.67 9.04 16.95
C LYS A 97 6.16 9.34 16.74
N ALA A 98 7.01 8.32 16.77
CA ALA A 98 8.44 8.46 16.55
C ALA A 98 8.77 9.02 15.15
N TYR A 99 8.01 8.63 14.12
CA TYR A 99 8.15 9.19 12.77
C TYR A 99 7.92 10.70 12.75
N LYS A 100 6.84 11.17 13.41
CA LYS A 100 6.51 12.60 13.52
C LYS A 100 7.58 13.39 14.27
N GLU A 101 8.20 12.77 15.27
CA GLU A 101 9.33 13.33 16.04
C GLU A 101 10.67 13.26 15.28
N ARG A 102 10.68 12.79 14.03
CA ARG A 102 11.86 12.53 13.20
C ARG A 102 12.86 11.53 13.79
N ASN A 103 12.42 10.74 14.77
CA ASN A 103 13.19 9.62 15.30
C ASN A 103 12.97 8.39 14.42
N PHE A 104 13.61 8.37 13.25
CA PHE A 104 13.40 7.34 12.23
C PHE A 104 13.91 5.96 12.66
N SER A 105 14.93 5.90 13.51
CA SER A 105 15.40 4.64 14.10
C SER A 105 14.30 3.98 14.94
N ALA A 106 13.79 4.71 15.94
CA ALA A 106 12.72 4.18 16.79
C ALA A 106 11.46 3.90 15.99
N SER A 107 11.16 4.74 14.99
CA SER A 107 10.03 4.53 14.09
C SER A 107 10.15 3.19 13.34
N ALA A 108 11.28 2.94 12.69
CA ALA A 108 11.54 1.69 11.98
C ALA A 108 11.47 0.48 12.92
N ASP A 109 12.03 0.57 14.12
CA ASP A 109 12.01 -0.54 15.08
C ASP A 109 10.61 -0.87 15.60
N ASN A 110 9.74 0.13 15.73
CA ASN A 110 8.35 -0.12 16.10
C ASN A 110 7.57 -0.75 14.94
N PHE A 111 7.72 -0.24 13.71
CA PHE A 111 7.03 -0.82 12.55
C PHE A 111 7.52 -2.23 12.20
N ASP A 112 8.79 -2.54 12.45
CA ASP A 112 9.35 -3.89 12.28
C ASP A 112 8.76 -4.90 13.26
N ARG A 113 8.52 -4.48 14.51
CA ARG A 113 7.80 -5.32 15.48
C ARG A 113 6.35 -5.51 15.07
N ALA A 114 5.69 -4.45 14.60
CA ALA A 114 4.32 -4.53 14.09
C ALA A 114 4.20 -5.46 12.88
N SER A 115 5.14 -5.43 11.93
CA SER A 115 5.11 -6.29 10.75
C SER A 115 5.39 -7.76 11.05
N LYS A 116 6.11 -8.06 12.15
CA LYS A 116 6.30 -9.43 12.64
C LYS A 116 5.04 -10.00 13.30
N ILE A 117 4.27 -9.15 13.98
CA ILE A 117 3.00 -9.54 14.60
C ILE A 117 1.93 -9.76 13.52
N ALA A 118 1.85 -8.87 12.53
CA ALA A 118 0.88 -8.96 11.43
C ALA A 118 1.58 -9.00 10.05
N PRO A 119 2.13 -10.17 9.63
CA PRO A 119 2.94 -10.32 8.42
C PRO A 119 2.18 -10.21 7.09
N ASP A 120 0.85 -10.15 7.16
CA ASP A 120 -0.08 -9.94 6.07
C ASP A 120 -0.63 -8.49 6.03
N ASN A 121 -0.24 -7.64 6.98
CA ASN A 121 -0.69 -6.26 7.06
C ASN A 121 0.19 -5.31 6.22
N ALA A 122 -0.30 -4.95 5.04
CA ALA A 122 0.43 -4.06 4.11
C ALA A 122 0.82 -2.70 4.73
N LYS A 123 -0.03 -2.15 5.62
CA LYS A 123 0.21 -0.83 6.25
C LYS A 123 1.46 -0.87 7.14
N ALA A 124 1.72 -1.96 7.85
CA ALA A 124 2.92 -2.09 8.68
C ALA A 124 4.21 -2.02 7.84
N PHE A 125 4.24 -2.73 6.72
CA PHE A 125 5.37 -2.70 5.78
C PHE A 125 5.52 -1.35 5.08
N PHE A 126 4.42 -0.72 4.68
CA PHE A 126 4.45 0.62 4.10
C PHE A 126 5.06 1.65 5.06
N HIS A 127 4.65 1.63 6.34
CA HIS A 127 5.19 2.53 7.35
C HIS A 127 6.65 2.23 7.70
N LEU A 128 7.05 0.96 7.75
CA LEU A 128 8.44 0.56 7.88
C LEU A 128 9.28 1.11 6.71
N ALA A 129 8.79 0.98 5.48
CA ALA A 129 9.44 1.51 4.29
C ALA A 129 9.60 3.03 4.36
N LEU A 130 8.55 3.76 4.76
CA LEU A 130 8.61 5.21 4.96
C LEU A 130 9.69 5.60 5.96
N ALA A 131 9.75 4.94 7.12
CA ALA A 131 10.73 5.22 8.16
C ALA A 131 12.16 4.95 7.68
N CYS A 132 12.41 3.78 7.10
CA CYS A 132 13.74 3.42 6.58
C CYS A 132 14.15 4.29 5.38
N GLY A 133 13.20 4.74 4.56
CA GLY A 133 13.46 5.54 3.36
C GLY A 133 13.93 6.97 3.64
N GLN A 134 13.84 7.44 4.90
CA GLN A 134 14.37 8.75 5.29
C GLN A 134 15.90 8.76 5.40
N GLU A 135 16.51 7.59 5.60
CA GLU A 135 17.95 7.48 5.80
C GLU A 135 18.59 6.60 4.72
N ARG A 136 19.57 7.15 4.00
CA ARG A 136 20.23 6.44 2.89
C ARG A 136 20.86 5.10 3.32
N ARG A 137 21.35 5.01 4.56
CA ARG A 137 21.91 3.77 5.12
C ARG A 137 20.90 2.62 5.25
N TRP A 138 19.60 2.92 5.28
CA TRP A 138 18.52 1.92 5.41
C TRP A 138 17.71 1.75 4.13
N LEU A 139 18.17 2.31 3.01
CA LEU A 139 17.47 2.24 1.74
C LEU A 139 17.18 0.80 1.29
N ALA A 140 18.11 -0.12 1.48
CA ALA A 140 17.89 -1.55 1.17
C ALA A 140 16.73 -2.15 1.98
N ARG A 141 16.66 -1.84 3.27
CA ARG A 141 15.56 -2.28 4.16
C ARG A 141 14.23 -1.65 3.73
N SER A 142 14.25 -0.39 3.31
CA SER A 142 13.08 0.32 2.78
C SER A 142 12.54 -0.35 1.50
N LEU A 143 13.42 -0.74 0.57
CA LEU A 143 13.05 -1.44 -0.67
C LEU A 143 12.40 -2.81 -0.40
N VAL A 144 12.92 -3.57 0.56
CA VAL A 144 12.32 -4.86 0.95
C VAL A 144 10.92 -4.65 1.53
N ALA A 145 10.78 -3.67 2.42
CA ALA A 145 9.50 -3.38 3.07
C ALA A 145 8.45 -2.87 2.06
N ILE A 146 8.81 -1.95 1.15
CA ILE A 146 7.83 -1.41 0.19
C ILE A 146 7.38 -2.45 -0.83
N ARG A 147 8.29 -3.35 -1.25
CA ARG A 147 7.94 -4.48 -2.11
C ARG A 147 6.87 -5.35 -1.43
N ARG A 148 7.07 -5.68 -0.16
CA ARG A 148 6.11 -6.47 0.61
C ARG A 148 4.75 -5.76 0.75
N ALA A 149 4.74 -4.45 0.95
CA ALA A 149 3.49 -3.68 0.97
C ALA A 149 2.74 -3.74 -0.37
N CYS A 150 3.45 -3.61 -1.49
CA CYS A 150 2.86 -3.73 -2.83
C CYS A 150 2.39 -5.15 -3.16
N GLU A 151 3.08 -6.19 -2.67
CA GLU A 151 2.63 -7.58 -2.82
C GLU A 151 1.31 -7.87 -2.08
N LEU A 152 1.12 -7.25 -0.91
CA LEU A 152 -0.08 -7.42 -0.07
C LEU A 152 -1.27 -6.55 -0.52
N ASP A 153 -0.99 -5.45 -1.21
CA ASP A 153 -1.97 -4.50 -1.72
C ASP A 153 -1.47 -3.90 -3.05
N ALA A 154 -1.66 -4.67 -4.12
CA ALA A 154 -1.10 -4.37 -5.45
C ALA A 154 -1.74 -3.18 -6.16
N PHE A 155 -2.95 -2.78 -5.76
CA PHE A 155 -3.70 -1.70 -6.40
C PHE A 155 -3.59 -0.38 -5.63
N ASN A 156 -2.76 -0.33 -4.59
CA ASN A 156 -2.60 0.87 -3.78
C ASN A 156 -1.59 1.84 -4.42
N ALA A 157 -2.13 2.87 -5.08
CA ALA A 157 -1.33 3.89 -5.71
C ALA A 157 -0.35 4.59 -4.76
N LYS A 158 -0.68 4.73 -3.46
CA LYS A 158 0.22 5.33 -2.47
C LYS A 158 1.47 4.46 -2.25
N TYR A 159 1.30 3.14 -2.27
CA TYR A 159 2.40 2.19 -2.08
C TYR A 159 3.27 2.16 -3.33
N ALA A 160 2.64 2.07 -4.51
CA ALA A 160 3.34 2.13 -5.78
C ALA A 160 4.14 3.45 -5.94
N LYS A 161 3.55 4.60 -5.59
CA LYS A 161 4.25 5.90 -5.61
C LYS A 161 5.49 5.92 -4.72
N LEU A 162 5.38 5.39 -3.50
CA LEU A 162 6.53 5.30 -2.60
C LEU A 162 7.59 4.32 -3.12
N ALA A 163 7.18 3.18 -3.70
CA ALA A 163 8.09 2.23 -4.33
C ALA A 163 8.89 2.90 -5.46
N GLY A 164 8.19 3.64 -6.34
CA GLY A 164 8.81 4.40 -7.43
C GLY A 164 9.89 5.35 -6.91
N LYS A 165 9.57 6.12 -5.87
CA LYS A 165 10.51 7.04 -5.21
C LYS A 165 11.74 6.32 -4.64
N LEU A 166 11.55 5.24 -3.90
CA LEU A 166 12.64 4.50 -3.27
C LEU A 166 13.55 3.82 -4.31
N HIS A 167 12.97 3.27 -5.38
CA HIS A 167 13.74 2.71 -6.48
C HIS A 167 14.52 3.79 -7.24
N ALA A 168 13.95 4.99 -7.44
CA ALA A 168 14.66 6.11 -8.04
C ALA A 168 15.84 6.55 -7.18
N GLN A 169 15.65 6.67 -5.86
CA GLN A 169 16.74 6.97 -4.90
C GLN A 169 17.86 5.92 -4.90
N ALA A 170 17.52 4.66 -5.18
CA ALA A 170 18.49 3.58 -5.31
C ALA A 170 19.17 3.51 -6.69
N GLY A 171 18.79 4.38 -7.64
CA GLY A 171 19.29 4.34 -9.02
C GLY A 171 18.70 3.21 -9.88
N ASN A 172 17.63 2.57 -9.40
CA ASN A 172 16.91 1.48 -10.07
C ASN A 172 15.80 2.04 -10.95
N PHE A 173 16.18 2.80 -11.99
CA PHE A 173 15.24 3.60 -12.78
C PHE A 173 14.17 2.79 -13.52
N ASP A 174 14.45 1.56 -13.96
CA ASP A 174 13.43 0.72 -14.61
C ASP A 174 12.33 0.30 -13.65
N GLN A 175 12.71 -0.10 -12.42
CA GLN A 175 11.75 -0.41 -11.37
C GLN A 175 11.00 0.85 -10.92
N ALA A 176 11.70 1.98 -10.84
CA ALA A 176 11.06 3.26 -10.50
C ALA A 176 9.96 3.64 -11.50
N GLU A 177 10.25 3.53 -12.80
CA GLU A 177 9.27 3.78 -13.85
C GLU A 177 8.07 2.83 -13.76
N HIS A 178 8.31 1.53 -13.59
CA HIS A 178 7.25 0.53 -13.43
C HIS A 178 6.28 0.92 -12.30
N TYR A 179 6.81 1.24 -11.12
CA TYR A 179 5.97 1.59 -9.97
C TYR A 179 5.25 2.93 -10.12
N TYR A 180 5.85 3.93 -10.78
CA TYR A 180 5.15 5.18 -11.05
C TYR A 180 4.00 5.00 -12.07
N LEU A 181 4.17 4.11 -13.06
CA LEU A 181 3.08 3.77 -13.98
C LEU A 181 1.93 3.05 -13.26
N GLU A 182 2.23 2.11 -12.35
CA GLU A 182 1.18 1.50 -11.52
C GLU A 182 0.52 2.54 -10.59
N ALA A 183 1.28 3.49 -10.03
CA ALA A 183 0.72 4.56 -9.23
C ALA A 183 -0.26 5.43 -10.03
N GLN A 184 0.09 5.79 -11.28
CA GLN A 184 -0.80 6.55 -12.16
C GLN A 184 -2.05 5.75 -12.54
N LYS A 185 -1.89 4.46 -12.84
CA LYS A 185 -2.98 3.56 -13.24
C LYS A 185 -4.06 3.39 -12.15
N TRP A 186 -3.68 3.41 -10.88
CA TRP A 186 -4.59 3.17 -9.77
C TRP A 186 -4.92 4.42 -8.93
N GLY A 187 -4.10 5.47 -9.04
CA GLY A 187 -4.23 6.72 -8.28
C GLY A 187 -4.74 7.89 -9.11
N GLY A 188 -4.80 7.72 -10.43
CA GLY A 188 -5.15 8.77 -11.37
C GLY A 188 -4.09 9.83 -11.56
N GLU A 189 -4.51 10.99 -12.08
CA GLU A 189 -3.69 12.16 -12.34
C GLU A 189 -3.10 12.69 -11.03
N ASP A 190 -1.80 12.51 -10.86
CA ASP A 190 -1.00 13.05 -9.77
C ASP A 190 0.22 13.75 -10.39
N PRO A 191 0.24 15.10 -10.42
CA PRO A 191 1.33 15.87 -11.03
C PRO A 191 2.71 15.51 -10.47
N SER A 192 2.78 15.12 -9.18
CA SER A 192 4.05 14.72 -8.57
C SER A 192 4.53 13.34 -9.02
N VAL A 193 3.62 12.46 -9.44
CA VAL A 193 3.97 11.18 -10.07
C VAL A 193 4.43 11.41 -11.51
N GLU A 194 3.76 12.30 -12.24
CA GLU A 194 4.12 12.65 -13.63
C GLU A 194 5.50 13.29 -13.72
N GLU A 195 5.79 14.25 -12.83
CA GLU A 195 7.10 14.90 -12.74
C GLU A 195 8.19 13.88 -12.42
N ALA A 196 7.97 13.04 -11.41
CA ALA A 196 8.93 12.01 -11.02
C ALA A 196 9.16 10.97 -12.13
N LEU A 197 8.12 10.61 -12.88
CA LEU A 197 8.19 9.70 -14.02
C LEU A 197 9.03 10.33 -15.16
N ALA A 198 8.84 11.61 -15.45
CA ALA A 198 9.62 12.33 -16.44
C ALA A 198 11.11 12.40 -16.05
N GLU A 199 11.40 12.66 -14.77
CA GLU A 199 12.76 12.68 -14.24
C GLU A 199 13.44 11.31 -14.35
N VAL A 200 12.75 10.23 -13.92
CA VAL A 200 13.25 8.86 -14.02
C VAL A 200 13.56 8.48 -15.47
N ARG A 201 12.68 8.83 -16.42
CA ARG A 201 12.88 8.57 -17.85
C ARG A 201 14.12 9.28 -18.41
N LYS A 202 14.36 10.53 -17.99
CA LYS A 202 15.56 11.29 -18.37
C LYS A 202 16.83 10.62 -17.83
N ASN A 203 16.83 10.26 -16.55
CA ASN A 203 17.98 9.65 -15.88
C ASN A 203 18.31 8.26 -16.43
N ARG A 204 17.29 7.47 -16.80
CA ARG A 204 17.50 6.18 -17.48
C ARG A 204 18.21 6.33 -18.83
N LYS A 205 17.80 7.29 -19.66
CA LYS A 205 18.44 7.57 -20.96
C LYS A 205 19.90 8.00 -20.78
N GLY A 206 20.19 8.81 -19.76
CA GLY A 206 21.56 9.19 -19.40
C GLY A 206 22.44 7.97 -19.07
N LYS A 207 21.94 7.06 -18.21
CA LYS A 207 22.65 5.82 -17.87
C LYS A 207 22.95 4.96 -19.09
N SER A 208 21.98 4.77 -19.99
CA SER A 208 22.17 3.98 -21.22
C SER A 208 23.24 4.57 -22.16
N ARG A 209 23.31 5.91 -22.30
CA ARG A 209 24.32 6.57 -23.15
C ARG A 209 25.74 6.46 -22.62
N PHE A 210 25.92 6.49 -21.29
CA PHE A 210 27.25 6.33 -20.68
C PHE A 210 27.84 4.93 -20.87
N PHE A 211 27.01 3.88 -20.82
CA PHE A 211 27.47 2.51 -21.07
C PHE A 211 27.72 2.22 -22.57
N GLY A 212 27.07 2.97 -23.48
CA GLY A 212 27.25 2.81 -24.93
C GLY A 212 28.49 3.48 -25.54
N MET A 213 29.22 4.32 -24.78
CA MET A 213 30.48 4.96 -25.23
C MET A 213 31.74 4.26 -24.67
N ALA A 214 31.59 3.17 -23.92
CA ALA A 214 32.68 2.43 -23.29
C ALA A 214 33.09 1.16 -24.07
N LEU A 215 32.69 1.04 -25.33
CA LEU A 215 33.05 -0.01 -26.29
C LEU A 215 33.60 0.64 -27.56
#